data_AF-A0A2N2ZBY4-F1
#
_entry.id   AF-A0A2N2ZBY4-F1
#
_cell.length_a   1.000
_cell.length_b   1.000
_cell.length_c   1.000
_cell.angle_alpha   90.00
_cell.angle_beta   90.00
_cell.angle_gamma   90.00
#
_symmetry.space_group_name_H-M   'P 1'
#
loop_
_entity.id
_entity.type
_entity.pdbx_description
1 polymer ?
#
loop_
_entity_poly.entity_id
_entity_poly.type
_entity_poly.pdbx_seq_one_letter_code
_entity_poly.pdbx_strand_id
1 'polypeptide(L)'
;NSQGAIISLLFKVAGYTYGPLLGLYLLGMFTQIKLKDKWVPFVCVTAAVSTYLLNDYSILKFQFDFGFMNIFVNALLTVIGLYLIKKRP
;
A
#
# COMPACT_ATOMS: atom_id res chain seq x y z
N ASN A 1 -15.69 -1.42 26.85
CA ASN A 1 -16.17 -1.19 25.47
C ASN A 1 -15.03 -1.49 24.47
N SER A 2 -14.65 -2.76 24.33
CA SER A 2 -13.38 -3.14 23.66
C SER A 2 -13.53 -3.63 22.21
N GLN A 3 -14.75 -3.70 21.67
CA GLN A 3 -14.99 -4.25 20.32
C GLN A 3 -14.46 -3.33 19.21
N GLY A 4 -14.46 -2.01 19.42
CA GLY A 4 -13.94 -1.05 18.44
C GLY A 4 -12.42 -1.15 18.23
N ALA A 5 -11.65 -1.46 19.28
CA ALA A 5 -10.19 -1.56 19.19
C ALA A 5 -9.74 -2.72 18.29
N ILE A 6 -10.47 -3.85 18.31
CA ILE A 6 -10.16 -5.03 17.49
C ILE A 6 -10.46 -4.74 16.02
N ILE A 7 -11.58 -4.07 15.73
CA ILE A 7 -11.94 -3.65 14.37
C ILE A 7 -10.86 -2.75 13.79
N SER A 8 -10.40 -1.74 14.55
CA SER A 8 -9.34 -0.82 14.09
C SER A 8 -8.03 -1.55 13.84
N LEU A 9 -7.68 -2.53 14.68
CA LEU A 9 -6.47 -3.35 14.49
C LEU A 9 -6.58 -4.24 13.24
N LEU A 10 -7.74 -4.85 13.01
CA LEU A 10 -8.03 -5.64 11.80
C LEU A 10 -7.89 -4.78 10.55
N PHE A 11 -8.51 -3.60 10.51
CA PHE A 11 -8.39 -2.68 9.38
C PHE A 11 -6.95 -2.21 9.17
N LYS A 12 -6.20 -1.99 10.24
CA LYS A 12 -4.78 -1.61 10.16
C LYS A 12 -3.95 -2.72 9.52
N VAL A 13 -4.10 -3.96 9.99
CA VAL A 13 -3.37 -5.13 9.43
C VAL A 13 -3.79 -5.39 7.99
N ALA A 14 -5.10 -5.38 7.72
CA ALA A 14 -5.68 -5.49 6.38
C ALA A 14 -5.12 -4.43 5.43
N GLY A 15 -4.92 -3.19 5.91
CA GLY A 15 -4.34 -2.11 5.13
C GLY A 15 -2.91 -2.38 4.64
N TYR A 16 -2.08 -3.01 5.47
CA TYR A 16 -0.70 -3.33 5.10
C TYR A 16 -0.59 -4.56 4.21
N THR A 17 -1.44 -5.56 4.39
CA THR A 17 -1.40 -6.80 3.59
C THR A 17 -2.18 -6.68 2.29
N TYR A 18 -3.38 -6.11 2.32
CA TYR A 18 -4.24 -5.96 1.14
C TYR A 18 -3.93 -4.69 0.34
N GLY A 19 -3.25 -3.69 0.91
CA GLY A 19 -2.82 -2.49 0.16
C GLY A 19 -2.01 -2.83 -1.10
N PRO A 20 -0.92 -3.62 -1.00
CA PRO A 20 -0.11 -4.00 -2.16
C PRO A 20 -0.88 -4.89 -3.15
N LEU A 21 -1.72 -5.80 -2.66
CA LEU A 21 -2.56 -6.64 -3.50
C LEU A 21 -3.59 -5.83 -4.29
N LEU A 22 -4.21 -4.85 -3.64
CA LEU A 22 -5.12 -3.90 -4.28
C LEU A 22 -4.39 -3.09 -5.35
N GLY A 23 -3.17 -2.63 -5.09
CA GLY A 23 -2.36 -1.91 -6.07
C GLY A 23 -1.98 -2.76 -7.29
N LEU A 24 -1.57 -4.02 -7.08
CA LEU A 24 -1.34 -4.99 -8.15
C LEU A 24 -2.60 -5.24 -9.00
N TYR A 25 -3.73 -5.45 -8.33
CA TYR A 25 -5.00 -5.73 -8.99
C TYR A 25 -5.49 -4.54 -9.82
N LEU A 26 -5.41 -3.33 -9.27
CA LEU A 26 -5.73 -2.10 -10.00
C LEU A 26 -4.84 -1.93 -11.22
N LEU A 27 -3.53 -2.14 -11.10
CA LEU A 27 -2.62 -2.02 -12.23
C LEU A 27 -2.94 -3.04 -13.34
N GLY A 28 -3.22 -4.30 -12.98
CA GLY A 28 -3.56 -5.35 -13.95
C GLY A 28 -4.93 -5.14 -14.61
N MET A 29 -5.89 -4.56 -13.89
CA MET A 29 -7.23 -4.27 -14.41
C MET A 29 -7.25 -3.04 -15.32
N PHE A 30 -6.56 -1.97 -14.92
CA PHE A 30 -6.54 -0.71 -15.67
C PHE A 30 -5.43 -0.66 -16.72
N THR A 31 -4.44 -1.55 -16.69
CA THR A 31 -3.30 -1.50 -17.62
C THR A 31 -2.77 -2.88 -18.01
N GLN A 32 -2.53 -3.10 -19.31
CA GLN A 32 -2.00 -4.37 -19.83
C GLN A 32 -0.46 -4.46 -19.78
N ILE A 33 0.16 -3.97 -18.71
CA ILE A 33 1.62 -3.93 -18.62
C ILE A 33 2.18 -5.26 -18.15
N LYS A 34 3.17 -5.77 -18.89
CA LYS A 34 3.96 -6.92 -18.41
C LYS A 34 4.94 -6.43 -17.33
N LEU A 35 4.63 -6.80 -16.09
CA LEU A 35 5.51 -6.58 -14.96
C LEU A 35 6.68 -7.58 -15.00
N LYS A 36 7.81 -7.20 -14.38
CA LYS A 36 8.88 -8.16 -14.12
C LYS A 36 8.57 -8.87 -12.80
N ASP A 37 8.13 -10.12 -12.86
CA ASP A 37 7.71 -10.90 -11.67
C ASP A 37 8.73 -10.89 -10.54
N LYS A 38 10.03 -10.85 -10.86
CA LYS A 38 11.13 -10.80 -9.89
C LYS A 38 11.19 -9.48 -9.08
N TRP A 39 10.67 -8.38 -9.62
CA TRP A 39 10.70 -7.05 -8.99
C TRP A 39 9.39 -6.69 -8.28
N VAL A 40 8.30 -7.38 -8.59
CA VAL A 40 6.98 -7.19 -7.96
C VAL A 40 7.03 -7.30 -6.44
N PRO A 41 7.53 -8.41 -5.83
CA PRO A 41 7.52 -8.54 -4.38
C PRO A 41 8.41 -7.49 -3.70
N PHE A 42 9.51 -7.08 -4.34
CA PHE A 42 10.36 -6.02 -3.83
C PHE A 42 9.57 -4.71 -3.74
N VAL A 43 8.81 -4.37 -4.78
CA VAL A 43 7.98 -3.17 -4.78
C VAL A 43 6.85 -3.24 -3.76
N CYS A 44 6.17 -4.36 -3.62
CA CYS A 44 5.13 -4.54 -2.59
C CYS A 44 5.67 -4.32 -1.17
N VAL A 45 6.86 -4.87 -0.86
CA VAL A 45 7.51 -4.66 0.44
C VAL A 45 7.91 -3.21 0.62
N THR A 46 8.55 -2.59 -0.38
CA THR A 46 8.94 -1.18 -0.28
C THR A 46 7.73 -0.25 -0.13
N ALA A 47 6.61 -0.51 -0.81
CA ALA A 47 5.39 0.29 -0.71
C ALA A 47 4.74 0.20 0.68
N ALA A 48 4.70 -1.00 1.27
CA ALA A 48 4.21 -1.19 2.63
C ALA A 48 5.09 -0.46 3.65
N VAL A 49 6.42 -0.57 3.52
CA VAL A 49 7.38 0.15 4.37
C VAL A 49 7.27 1.65 4.19
N SER A 50 7.19 2.14 2.94
CA SER A 50 7.02 3.57 2.66
C SER A 50 5.71 4.12 3.23
N THR A 51 4.62 3.34 3.19
CA THR A 51 3.35 3.74 3.80
C THR A 51 3.44 3.83 5.32
N TYR A 52 4.14 2.87 5.95
CA TYR A 52 4.41 2.92 7.38
C TYR A 52 5.19 4.17 7.78
N LEU A 53 6.25 4.50 7.03
CA LEU A 53 7.05 5.71 7.24
C LEU A 53 6.24 6.98 7.00
N LEU A 54 5.38 7.01 5.97
CA LEU A 54 4.50 8.15 5.71
C LEU A 54 3.51 8.37 6.85
N ASN A 55 2.96 7.28 7.39
CA ASN A 55 2.04 7.35 8.51
C ASN A 55 2.73 7.92 9.76
N ASP A 56 3.94 7.44 10.08
CA ASP A 56 4.72 7.94 11.22
C ASP A 56 5.07 9.43 11.04
N TYR A 57 5.52 9.82 9.85
CA TYR A 57 5.82 11.21 9.51
C TYR A 57 4.59 12.12 9.62
N SER A 58 3.42 11.64 9.19
CA SER A 58 2.17 12.40 9.30
C SER A 58 1.69 12.57 10.73
N ILE A 59 1.84 11.54 11.57
CA ILE A 59 1.54 11.66 12.99
C ILE A 59 2.47 12.70 13.64
N LEU A 60 3.77 12.65 13.33
CA LEU A 60 4.75 13.59 13.87
C LEU A 60 4.52 15.03 13.40
N LYS A 61 4.22 15.25 12.12
CA LYS A 61 4.18 16.59 11.52
C LYS A 61 2.78 17.21 11.46
N PHE A 62 1.75 16.40 11.27
CA PHE A 62 0.37 16.84 11.10
C PHE A 62 -0.55 16.41 12.26
N GLN A 63 -0.06 15.63 13.24
CA GLN A 63 -0.87 15.04 14.31
C GLN A 63 -2.08 14.25 13.76
N PHE A 64 -1.94 13.73 12.53
CA PHE A 64 -3.01 13.06 11.81
C PHE A 64 -2.66 11.58 11.61
N ASP A 65 -3.46 10.71 12.22
CA ASP A 65 -3.38 9.27 12.04
C ASP A 65 -4.18 8.87 10.80
N PHE A 66 -3.50 8.29 9.80
CA PHE A 66 -4.18 7.85 8.58
C PHE A 66 -5.14 6.68 8.84
N GLY A 67 -4.97 5.90 9.91
CA GLY A 67 -5.86 4.81 10.28
C GLY A 67 -6.16 3.85 9.12
N PHE A 68 -7.40 3.84 8.66
CA PHE A 68 -7.86 3.06 7.51
C PHE A 68 -7.27 3.53 6.17
N MET A 69 -7.00 4.84 6.02
CA MET A 69 -6.53 5.44 4.77
C MET A 69 -5.15 4.91 4.35
N ASN A 70 -4.39 4.29 5.26
CA ASN A 70 -3.16 3.58 4.92
C ASN A 70 -3.34 2.53 3.82
N ILE A 71 -4.50 1.86 3.73
CA ILE A 71 -4.74 0.89 2.64
C ILE A 71 -4.69 1.57 1.27
N PHE A 72 -5.27 2.76 1.18
CA PHE A 72 -5.36 3.53 -0.05
C PHE A 72 -3.99 4.11 -0.41
N VAL A 73 -3.28 4.69 0.55
CA VAL A 73 -1.92 5.23 0.37
C VAL A 73 -0.96 4.12 -0.09
N ASN A 74 -1.03 2.94 0.53
CA ASN A 74 -0.21 1.78 0.15
C ASN A 74 -0.53 1.26 -1.25
N ALA A 75 -1.83 1.15 -1.59
CA ALA A 75 -2.24 0.77 -2.93
C ALA A 75 -1.72 1.76 -3.99
N LEU A 76 -1.83 3.06 -3.74
CA LEU A 76 -1.31 4.10 -4.62
C LEU A 76 0.22 4.00 -4.80
N LEU A 77 0.96 3.90 -3.70
CA LEU A 77 2.42 3.72 -3.73
C LEU A 77 2.81 2.46 -4.50
N THR A 78 2.07 1.37 -4.33
CA THR A 78 2.30 0.12 -5.04
C THR A 78 2.05 0.29 -6.54
N VAL A 79 0.94 0.93 -6.95
CA VAL A 79 0.65 1.22 -8.36
C VAL A 79 1.77 2.07 -8.98
N ILE A 80 2.19 3.14 -8.31
CA ILE A 80 3.27 4.02 -8.78
C ILE A 80 4.58 3.24 -8.90
N GLY A 81 4.94 2.45 -7.88
CA GLY A 81 6.14 1.62 -7.88
C GLY A 81 6.13 0.63 -9.04
N LEU A 82 5.04 -0.10 -9.23
CA LEU A 82 4.87 -1.07 -10.32
C LEU A 82 4.92 -0.41 -11.70
N TYR A 83 4.36 0.79 -11.82
CA TYR A 83 4.40 1.57 -13.05
C TYR A 83 5.84 1.99 -13.42
N LEU A 84 6.70 2.27 -12.42
CA LEU A 84 8.10 2.61 -12.63
C LEU A 84 8.96 1.42 -13.08
N ILE A 85 8.72 0.22 -12.53
CA ILE A 85 9.43 -1.03 -12.92
C ILE A 85 8.85 -1.70 -14.17
N LYS A 86 7.82 -1.12 -14.78
CA LYS A 86 7.18 -1.70 -15.96
C LYS A 86 8.22 -2.04 -17.02
N LYS A 87 8.14 -3.24 -17.59
CA LYS A 87 9.04 -3.62 -18.67
C LYS A 87 8.67 -2.76 -19.88
N ARG A 88 9.58 -1.89 -20.34
CA ARG A 88 9.42 -1.23 -21.63
C ARG A 88 9.37 -2.33 -22.71
N PRO A 89 8.47 -2.21 -23.70
CA PRO A 89 8.40 -3.15 -24.81
C PRO A 89 9.74 -3.25 -25.54
#